data_AF-A0A4Q5QLS8-F1
#
_entry.id   AF-A0A4Q5QLS8-F1
#
_cell.length_a   1.000
_cell.length_b   1.000
_cell.length_c   1.000
_cell.angle_alpha   90.00
_cell.angle_beta   90.00
_cell.angle_gamma   90.00
#
_symmetry.space_group_name_H-M   'P 1'
#
loop_
_entity.id
_entity.type
_entity.pdbx_description
1 polymer ?
#
loop_
_entity_poly.entity_id
_entity_poly.type
_entity_poly.pdbx_seq_one_letter_code
_entity_poly.pdbx_strand_id
1 'polypeptide(L)'
;MATSGNDFLGIELKAHYFDEFKICGIPIPQYNNTSGFTIQFRGIQDYLNYVNVLKLILSDLETADPENTKYEIHRSKCFIVNLLQILRNQYSNKYN
;
A
#
# COMPACT_ATOMS: atom_id res chain seq x y z
N MET A 1 14.52 -16.53 -26.91
CA MET A 1 15.10 -16.55 -25.55
C MET A 1 14.02 -16.08 -24.60
N ALA A 2 13.50 -16.98 -23.76
CA ALA A 2 12.52 -16.62 -22.75
C ALA A 2 13.24 -15.94 -21.58
N THR A 3 12.96 -14.65 -21.37
CA THR A 3 13.16 -14.02 -20.06
C THR A 3 11.78 -13.72 -19.51
N SER A 4 11.31 -14.72 -18.75
CA SER A 4 10.28 -14.72 -17.71
C SER A 4 9.43 -13.47 -17.58
N GLY A 5 8.12 -13.65 -17.79
CA GLY A 5 7.12 -12.62 -17.60
C GLY A 5 7.18 -11.97 -16.21
N ASN A 6 6.79 -10.70 -16.17
CA ASN A 6 6.50 -9.96 -14.93
C ASN A 6 5.25 -10.54 -14.25
N ASP A 7 5.31 -11.80 -13.82
CA ASP A 7 4.25 -12.51 -13.10
C ASP A 7 4.19 -12.15 -11.62
N PHE A 8 4.89 -11.09 -11.18
CA PHE A 8 4.71 -10.59 -9.83
C PHE A 8 3.45 -9.71 -9.76
N LEU A 9 2.69 -9.88 -8.68
CA LEU A 9 1.62 -8.96 -8.34
C LEU A 9 2.31 -7.79 -7.61
N GLY A 10 2.54 -6.68 -8.30
CA GLY A 10 3.24 -5.55 -7.72
C GLY A 10 2.73 -4.22 -8.25
N ILE A 11 3.06 -3.15 -7.53
CA ILE A 11 2.65 -1.79 -7.84
C ILE A 11 3.87 -0.90 -7.77
N GLU A 12 4.14 -0.22 -8.88
CA GLU A 12 5.09 0.87 -8.91
C GLU A 12 4.44 2.13 -8.33
N LEU A 13 5.03 2.65 -7.25
CA LEU A 13 4.65 3.89 -6.61
C LEU A 13 5.72 4.95 -6.86
N LYS A 14 5.30 6.21 -6.81
CA LYS A 14 6.22 7.36 -6.86
C LYS A 14 7.15 7.32 -5.63
N ALA A 15 8.40 7.77 -5.80
CA ALA A 15 9.41 7.70 -4.73
C ALA A 15 8.97 8.33 -3.39
N HIS A 16 8.18 9.41 -3.42
CA HIS A 16 7.69 10.07 -2.20
C HIS A 16 6.80 9.19 -1.32
N TYR A 17 6.21 8.11 -1.85
CA TYR A 17 5.44 7.17 -1.02
C TYR A 17 6.32 6.50 0.02
N PHE A 18 7.60 6.27 -0.27
CA PHE A 18 8.53 5.66 0.67
C PHE A 18 8.66 6.48 1.96
N ASP A 19 8.70 7.81 1.83
CA ASP A 19 8.75 8.70 2.99
C ASP A 19 7.42 8.71 3.74
N GLU A 20 6.29 8.67 3.04
CA GLU A 20 4.96 8.55 3.68
C GLU A 20 4.81 7.25 4.48
N PHE A 21 5.32 6.12 3.97
CA PHE A 21 5.35 4.86 4.73
C PHE A 21 6.09 5.00 6.06
N LYS A 22 7.23 5.69 6.06
CA LYS A 22 8.02 5.95 7.27
C LYS A 22 7.31 6.91 8.22
N ILE A 23 6.79 8.03 7.70
CA ILE A 23 6.13 9.06 8.50
C ILE A 23 4.86 8.53 9.16
N CYS A 24 4.07 7.77 8.41
CA CYS A 24 2.80 7.21 8.88
C CYS A 24 2.97 5.87 9.65
N GLY A 25 4.20 5.35 9.77
CA GLY A 25 4.47 4.08 10.45
C GLY A 25 3.77 2.87 9.83
N ILE A 26 3.47 2.92 8.53
CA ILE A 26 2.75 1.85 7.84
C ILE A 26 3.76 0.77 7.42
N PRO A 27 3.46 -0.53 7.67
CA PRO A 27 4.36 -1.60 7.29
C PRO A 27 4.58 -1.62 5.78
N ILE A 28 5.85 -1.65 5.39
CA ILE A 28 6.25 -1.80 3.99
C ILE A 28 6.40 -3.30 3.71
N PRO A 29 5.72 -3.85 2.69
CA PRO A 29 5.93 -5.22 2.24
C PRO A 29 7.32 -5.36 1.58
N GLN A 30 7.60 -6.46 0.89
CA GLN A 30 8.83 -6.55 0.09
C GLN A 30 8.84 -5.46 -0.99
N TYR A 31 9.93 -4.71 -1.10
CA TYR A 31 10.10 -3.66 -2.11
C TYR A 31 11.50 -3.70 -2.71
N ASN A 32 11.64 -3.17 -3.92
CA ASN A 32 12.93 -3.05 -4.60
C ASN A 32 13.15 -1.60 -5.04
N ASN A 33 14.36 -1.09 -4.87
CA ASN A 33 14.73 0.30 -5.14
C ASN A 33 15.28 0.44 -6.59
N THR A 34 14.55 -0.12 -7.55
CA THR A 34 14.74 0.14 -8.98
C THR A 34 14.31 1.58 -9.31
N SER A 35 14.20 1.99 -10.59
CA SER A 35 13.87 3.39 -10.97
C SER A 35 12.55 3.97 -10.43
N GLY A 36 11.82 3.24 -9.59
CA GLY A 36 10.64 3.62 -8.82
C GLY A 36 10.54 2.79 -7.53
N PHE A 37 9.71 3.26 -6.57
CA PHE A 37 9.44 2.53 -5.34
C PHE A 37 8.38 1.46 -5.63
N THR A 38 8.80 0.22 -5.86
CA THR A 38 7.89 -0.86 -6.25
C THR A 38 7.56 -1.76 -5.07
N ILE A 39 6.28 -1.83 -4.71
CA ILE A 39 5.73 -2.83 -3.79
C ILE A 39 5.53 -4.14 -4.55
N GLN A 40 6.01 -5.24 -4.00
CA GLN A 40 5.88 -6.57 -4.59
C GLN A 40 5.19 -7.55 -3.64
N PHE A 41 4.28 -8.35 -4.18
CA PHE A 41 3.62 -9.46 -3.50
C PHE A 41 3.98 -10.77 -4.21
N ARG A 42 4.27 -11.83 -3.44
CA ARG A 42 4.64 -13.14 -4.01
C ARG A 42 3.44 -13.87 -4.61
N GLY A 43 2.22 -13.49 -4.21
CA GLY A 43 0.99 -14.01 -4.75
C GLY A 43 -0.23 -13.23 -4.27
N ILE A 44 -1.41 -13.66 -4.73
CA ILE A 44 -2.68 -13.01 -4.40
C ILE A 44 -2.98 -13.03 -2.89
N GLN A 45 -2.60 -14.09 -2.18
CA GLN A 45 -2.82 -14.21 -0.74
C GLN A 45 -2.06 -13.12 0.02
N ASP A 46 -0.80 -12.85 -0.33
CA ASP A 46 0.03 -11.82 0.31
C ASP A 46 -0.57 -10.42 0.08
N TYR A 47 -1.09 -10.17 -1.12
CA TYR A 47 -1.80 -8.93 -1.43
C TYR A 47 -3.07 -8.75 -0.60
N LEU A 48 -3.91 -9.78 -0.52
CA LEU A 48 -5.14 -9.72 0.28
C LEU A 48 -4.82 -9.55 1.77
N ASN A 49 -3.79 -10.25 2.26
CA ASN A 49 -3.30 -10.09 3.63
C ASN A 49 -2.83 -8.65 3.87
N TYR A 50 -2.08 -8.06 2.95
CA TYR A 50 -1.61 -6.69 3.08
C TYR A 50 -2.76 -5.68 3.06
N VAL A 51 -3.73 -5.84 2.16
CA VAL A 51 -4.96 -5.04 2.12
C VAL A 51 -5.72 -5.14 3.44
N ASN A 52 -5.81 -6.33 4.03
CA ASN A 52 -6.48 -6.53 5.32
C ASN A 52 -5.73 -5.84 6.46
N VAL A 53 -4.39 -5.91 6.49
CA VAL A 53 -3.56 -5.18 7.47
C VAL A 53 -3.81 -3.68 7.36
N LEU A 54 -3.82 -3.12 6.15
CA LEU A 54 -4.10 -1.69 5.94
C LEU A 54 -5.49 -1.29 6.45
N LYS A 55 -6.51 -2.12 6.22
CA LYS A 55 -7.87 -1.87 6.73
C LYS A 55 -7.95 -1.94 8.25
N LEU A 56 -7.23 -2.87 8.89
CA LEU A 56 -7.16 -2.97 10.35
C LEU A 56 -6.51 -1.71 10.95
N ILE A 57 -5.38 -1.29 10.39
CA ILE A 57 -4.71 -0.05 10.83
C ILE A 57 -5.65 1.15 10.66
N LEU A 58 -6.36 1.25 9.53
CA LEU A 58 -7.33 2.32 9.31
C LEU A 58 -8.43 2.33 10.39
N SER A 59 -8.99 1.16 10.71
CA SER A 59 -9.99 1.00 11.77
C SER A 59 -9.46 1.41 13.15
N ASP A 60 -8.22 1.05 13.48
CA ASP A 60 -7.57 1.43 14.74
C ASP A 60 -7.36 2.94 14.82
N LEU A 61 -6.95 3.58 13.71
CA LEU A 61 -6.77 5.03 13.62
C LEU A 61 -8.10 5.79 13.72
N GLU A 62 -9.18 5.25 13.15
CA GLU A 62 -10.53 5.81 13.29
C GLU A 62 -11.02 5.72 14.73
N THR A 63 -10.71 4.63 15.43
CA THR A 63 -11.05 4.45 16.85
C THR A 63 -10.21 5.36 17.76
N ALA A 64 -8.95 5.61 17.41
CA ALA A 64 -8.02 6.43 18.19
C ALA A 64 -8.27 7.95 18.08
N ASP A 65 -8.90 8.41 17.00
CA ASP A 65 -9.27 9.82 16.77
C ASP A 65 -10.53 9.90 15.88
N PRO A 66 -11.71 9.62 16.46
CA PRO A 66 -12.98 9.63 15.73
C PRO A 66 -13.37 11.03 15.25
N GLU A 67 -12.94 12.07 15.98
CA GLU A 67 -13.25 13.47 15.66
C GLU A 67 -12.25 14.11 14.66
N ASN A 68 -11.24 13.36 14.20
CA ASN A 68 -10.20 13.85 13.28
C ASN A 68 -9.47 15.10 13.77
N THR A 69 -9.19 15.18 15.08
CA THR A 69 -8.54 16.34 15.69
C THR A 69 -7.02 16.29 15.61
N LYS A 70 -6.43 15.10 15.41
CA LYS A 70 -4.99 14.89 15.39
C LYS A 70 -4.48 14.82 13.96
N TYR A 71 -3.65 15.80 13.59
CA TYR A 71 -3.12 15.94 12.23
C TYR A 71 -2.39 14.68 11.75
N GLU A 72 -1.58 14.06 12.60
CA GLU A 72 -0.78 12.88 12.25
C GLU A 72 -1.66 11.65 11.98
N ILE A 73 -2.74 11.49 12.75
CA ILE A 73 -3.71 10.42 12.55
C ILE A 73 -4.50 10.67 11.27
N HIS A 74 -4.96 11.91 11.05
CA HIS A 74 -5.64 12.27 9.81
C HIS A 74 -4.75 12.01 8.58
N ARG A 75 -3.49 12.44 8.60
CA ARG A 75 -2.52 12.19 7.53
C ARG A 75 -2.36 10.69 7.25
N SER A 76 -2.20 9.89 8.30
CA SER A 76 -2.04 8.44 8.17
C SER A 76 -3.28 7.78 7.57
N LYS A 77 -4.49 8.19 7.98
CA LYS A 77 -5.74 7.72 7.39
C LYS A 77 -5.84 8.07 5.90
N CYS A 78 -5.56 9.31 5.54
CA CYS A 78 -5.56 9.76 4.13
C CYS A 78 -4.57 8.94 3.29
N PHE A 79 -3.37 8.70 3.81
CA PHE A 79 -2.36 7.90 3.12
C PHE A 79 -2.83 6.45 2.88
N ILE A 80 -3.35 5.79 3.92
CA ILE A 80 -3.86 4.41 3.81
C ILE A 80 -5.02 4.33 2.82
N VAL A 81 -5.98 5.27 2.87
CA VAL A 81 -7.13 5.30 1.95
C VAL A 81 -6.66 5.43 0.50
N ASN A 82 -5.72 6.34 0.24
CA ASN A 82 -5.14 6.52 -1.10
C ASN A 82 -4.37 5.28 -1.56
N LEU A 83 -3.57 4.66 -0.69
CA LEU A 83 -2.86 3.42 -1.00
C LEU A 83 -3.82 2.27 -1.35
N LEU A 84 -4.91 2.11 -0.60
CA LEU A 84 -5.96 1.11 -0.88
C LEU A 84 -6.63 1.34 -2.24
N GLN A 85 -6.86 2.60 -2.63
CA GLN A 85 -7.40 2.93 -3.96
C GLN A 85 -6.43 2.54 -5.07
N ILE A 86 -5.14 2.86 -4.91
CA ILE A 86 -4.10 2.47 -5.87
C ILE A 86 -4.04 0.95 -6.02
N LEU A 87 -4.01 0.22 -4.90
CA LEU A 87 -4.01 -1.24 -4.85
C LEU A 87 -5.21 -1.82 -5.62
N ARG A 88 -6.41 -1.31 -5.34
CA ARG A 88 -7.65 -1.73 -6.01
C ARG A 88 -7.60 -1.49 -7.52
N ASN A 89 -7.19 -0.29 -7.95
CA ASN A 89 -7.17 0.06 -9.37
C ASN A 89 -6.18 -0.81 -10.16
N GLN A 90 -5.00 -1.06 -9.60
CA GLN A 90 -4.00 -1.95 -10.22
C GLN A 90 -4.51 -3.39 -10.34
N TYR A 91 -5.16 -3.90 -9.29
CA TYR A 91 -5.78 -5.22 -9.33
C TYR A 91 -6.90 -5.29 -10.39
N SER A 92 -7.81 -4.31 -10.41
CA SER A 92 -8.88 -4.26 -11.41
C SER A 92 -8.37 -4.17 -12.84
N ASN A 93 -7.29 -3.45 -13.10
CA ASN A 93 -6.68 -3.35 -14.44
C ASN A 93 -5.98 -4.64 -14.89
N LYS A 94 -5.49 -5.47 -13.96
CA LYS A 94 -4.77 -6.71 -14.27
C LYS A 94 -5.72 -7.90 -14.49
N TYR A 95 -6.94 -7.85 -13.97
CA TYR A 95 -7.88 -8.98 -13.93
C TYR A 95 -9.27 -8.69 -14.55
N ASN A 96 -9.49 -7.52 -15.18
CA ASN A 96 -10.62 -7.26 -16.10
C ASN A 96 -10.10 -7.19 -17.54
#